data_AF-A0A7J8IX14-F1
#
_entry.id   AF-A0A7J8IX14-F1
#
_cell.length_a   1.000
_cell.length_b   1.000
_cell.length_c   1.000
_cell.angle_alpha   90.00
_cell.angle_beta   90.00
_cell.angle_gamma   90.00
#
_symmetry.space_group_name_H-M   'P 1'
#
loop_
_entity.id
_entity.type
_entity.pdbx_description
1 polymer ?
#
loop_
_entity_poly.entity_id
_entity_poly.type
_entity_poly.pdbx_seq_one_letter_code
_entity_poly.pdbx_strand_id
1 'polypeptide(L)'
;MTLAWRHLPRTLRLETPSRRAPTTCPSLSVGPFWTSVTKLGLHTKPRMPPCDFTPEKYQSLPYRRVLEIYQQHLSPMQTAYFPQPLLLHQGHMEWLFDHEGNRYLDFFSGIVTISVGHCHPKVNAAAGKQLGRLWHTSAVFFHPQIHEYAEKLSALLPEPLKVIFLTNSGSEANDLAMLMARAHSKNTHIISFRGAYHGSSPHTHDLSNVGPFKMTLPGGVGCQSVSFEIFFVLFL
;
A
#
# COMPACT_ATOMS: atom_id res chain seq x y z
N MET A 1 -20.26 -14.60 23.53
CA MET A 1 -20.81 -15.02 22.23
C MET A 1 -19.65 -15.45 21.36
N THR A 2 -19.74 -16.67 20.84
CA THR A 2 -18.65 -17.53 20.38
C THR A 2 -18.07 -17.11 19.03
N LEU A 3 -16.73 -17.10 18.96
CA LEU A 3 -15.94 -16.95 17.74
C LEU A 3 -16.06 -18.21 16.87
N ALA A 4 -16.43 -18.05 15.61
CA ALA A 4 -16.29 -19.06 14.59
C ALA A 4 -15.73 -18.38 13.35
N TRP A 5 -14.46 -18.63 13.02
CA TRP A 5 -13.94 -18.84 11.66
C TRP A 5 -12.51 -19.36 11.80
N ARG A 6 -12.38 -20.69 11.69
CA ARG A 6 -11.11 -21.38 11.45
C ARG A 6 -11.07 -21.81 9.98
N HIS A 7 -9.84 -21.90 9.47
CA HIS A 7 -9.37 -22.71 8.34
C HIS A 7 -9.24 -22.02 6.97
N LEU A 8 -8.10 -21.34 6.78
CA LEU A 8 -7.36 -21.35 5.51
C LEU A 8 -6.01 -22.06 5.76
N PRO A 9 -5.69 -23.16 5.07
CA PRO A 9 -4.44 -23.87 5.29
C PRO A 9 -3.29 -23.28 4.44
N ARG A 10 -2.14 -23.06 5.11
CA ARG A 10 -0.74 -23.01 4.61
C ARG A 10 -0.30 -21.82 3.73
N THR A 11 0.80 -21.20 4.17
CA THR A 11 1.74 -20.47 3.30
C THR A 11 2.35 -21.45 2.29
N LEU A 12 2.52 -21.01 1.03
CA LEU A 12 3.15 -21.80 -0.02
C LEU A 12 4.64 -22.02 0.28
N ARG A 13 4.94 -23.11 0.99
CA ARG A 13 6.27 -23.73 1.08
C ARG A 13 6.35 -24.82 0.01
N LEU A 14 7.33 -24.73 -0.90
CA LEU A 14 7.54 -25.73 -1.94
C LEU A 14 8.17 -26.99 -1.34
N GLU A 15 7.38 -28.06 -1.15
CA GLU A 15 7.87 -29.43 -0.92
C GLU A 15 7.37 -30.39 -2.01
N THR A 16 8.22 -31.34 -2.42
CA THR A 16 8.12 -32.25 -3.58
C THR A 16 7.22 -33.48 -3.34
N PRO A 17 6.75 -34.20 -4.40
CA PRO A 17 5.42 -34.82 -4.41
C PRO A 17 5.39 -36.32 -4.08
N SER A 18 4.25 -36.80 -3.56
CA SER A 18 3.72 -38.12 -3.91
C SER A 18 2.18 -38.12 -3.95
N ARG A 19 1.65 -38.93 -4.88
CA ARG A 19 0.28 -38.99 -5.42
C ARG A 19 -0.83 -39.18 -4.38
N ARG A 20 -2.00 -38.59 -4.63
CA ARG A 20 -3.32 -39.28 -4.70
C ARG A 20 -4.41 -38.35 -5.27
N ALA A 21 -5.18 -38.87 -6.22
CA ALA A 21 -6.37 -38.25 -6.80
C ALA A 21 -7.57 -38.33 -5.83
N PRO A 22 -8.62 -37.51 -6.04
CA PRO A 22 -9.89 -38.14 -6.39
C PRO A 22 -10.75 -37.40 -7.45
N THR A 23 -11.73 -38.18 -7.87
CA THR A 23 -12.77 -38.15 -8.92
C THR A 23 -13.86 -37.07 -8.85
N THR A 24 -14.14 -36.50 -10.02
CA THR A 24 -15.44 -36.15 -10.69
C THR A 24 -16.70 -35.77 -9.91
N CYS A 25 -17.32 -34.64 -10.31
CA CYS A 25 -18.78 -34.45 -10.54
C CYS A 25 -19.04 -33.15 -11.36
N PRO A 26 -20.22 -32.98 -12.01
CA PRO A 26 -20.31 -32.62 -13.43
C PRO A 26 -20.67 -31.16 -13.77
N SER A 27 -20.59 -30.91 -15.08
CA SER A 27 -20.60 -29.68 -15.86
C SER A 27 -21.85 -28.80 -15.81
N LEU A 28 -21.65 -27.48 -15.82
CA LEU A 28 -22.58 -26.48 -16.33
C LEU A 28 -21.96 -25.83 -17.57
N SER A 29 -22.60 -25.99 -18.72
CA SER A 29 -22.18 -25.48 -20.02
C SER A 29 -22.60 -24.01 -20.19
N VAL A 30 -21.63 -23.12 -20.37
CA VAL A 30 -21.85 -21.75 -20.84
C VAL A 30 -21.06 -21.57 -22.14
N GLY A 31 -21.74 -21.04 -23.16
CA GLY A 31 -21.33 -21.01 -24.56
C GLY A 31 -20.09 -20.17 -24.91
N PRO A 32 -19.72 -20.15 -26.20
CA PRO A 32 -18.34 -19.94 -26.65
C PRO A 32 -18.09 -18.48 -27.00
N PHE A 33 -17.52 -17.69 -26.09
CA PHE A 33 -16.93 -16.40 -26.47
C PHE A 33 -15.73 -15.97 -25.62
N TRP A 34 -14.97 -16.95 -25.15
CA TRP A 34 -13.60 -16.72 -24.69
C TRP A 34 -12.72 -17.68 -25.48
N THR A 35 -12.12 -17.20 -26.57
CA THR A 35 -10.95 -17.87 -27.15
C THR A 35 -9.92 -17.99 -26.05
N SER A 36 -9.78 -19.22 -25.55
CA SER A 36 -8.78 -19.67 -24.60
C SER A 36 -7.45 -19.05 -25.00
N VAL A 37 -6.99 -18.06 -24.22
CA VAL A 37 -5.61 -17.59 -24.30
C VAL A 37 -4.79 -18.85 -24.13
N THR A 38 -4.10 -19.24 -25.20
CA THR A 38 -3.26 -20.42 -25.23
C THR A 38 -2.43 -20.41 -23.97
N LYS A 39 -2.65 -21.41 -23.11
CA LYS A 39 -2.01 -21.56 -21.81
C LYS A 39 -0.51 -21.58 -22.07
N LEU A 40 0.13 -20.41 -22.00
CA LEU A 40 1.56 -20.27 -22.26
C LEU A 40 2.21 -21.11 -21.17
N GLY A 41 2.68 -22.30 -21.56
CA GLY A 41 3.25 -23.28 -20.66
C GLY A 41 4.62 -22.83 -20.18
N LEU A 42 4.67 -21.77 -19.38
CA LEU A 42 5.84 -21.43 -18.58
C LEU A 42 5.83 -22.32 -17.35
N HIS A 43 6.09 -23.61 -17.56
CA HIS A 43 6.37 -24.57 -16.48
C HIS A 43 7.82 -24.48 -16.01
N THR A 44 8.38 -23.27 -15.95
CA THR A 44 9.60 -23.00 -15.20
C THR A 44 9.19 -22.61 -13.79
N LYS A 45 9.61 -23.40 -12.79
CA LYS A 45 9.44 -22.99 -11.39
C LYS A 45 10.05 -21.58 -11.24
N PRO A 46 9.33 -20.62 -10.65
CA PRO A 46 9.88 -19.28 -10.46
C PRO A 46 11.18 -19.38 -9.67
N ARG A 47 12.26 -18.85 -10.24
CA ARG A 47 13.56 -18.76 -9.59
C ARG A 47 13.70 -17.36 -9.02
N MET A 48 14.18 -17.26 -7.79
CA MET A 48 14.47 -15.97 -7.19
C MET A 48 15.57 -15.25 -7.98
N PRO A 49 15.41 -13.95 -8.29
CA PRO A 49 16.47 -13.17 -8.92
C PRO A 49 17.77 -13.19 -8.08
N PRO A 50 18.94 -12.98 -8.71
CA PRO A 50 20.17 -12.76 -7.98
C PRO A 50 20.07 -11.50 -7.13
N CYS A 51 20.84 -11.46 -6.03
CA CYS A 51 20.96 -10.30 -5.15
C CYS A 51 22.37 -10.29 -4.60
N ASP A 52 23.09 -9.19 -4.82
CA ASP A 52 24.49 -9.05 -4.43
C ASP A 52 24.62 -8.38 -3.04
N PHE A 53 23.50 -8.19 -2.35
CA PHE A 53 23.44 -7.61 -1.00
C PHE A 53 23.40 -8.70 0.06
N THR A 54 24.26 -8.55 1.08
CA THR A 54 24.27 -9.41 2.27
C THR A 54 23.72 -8.61 3.44
N PRO A 55 22.61 -9.05 4.08
CA PRO A 55 22.05 -8.34 5.20
C PRO A 55 22.94 -8.44 6.45
N GLU A 56 22.83 -7.46 7.32
CA GLU A 56 23.41 -7.48 8.65
C GLU A 56 22.75 -8.58 9.49
N LYS A 57 23.47 -9.12 10.47
CA LYS A 57 22.87 -10.05 11.42
C LYS A 57 21.91 -9.29 12.32
N TYR A 58 20.69 -9.80 12.48
CA TYR A 58 19.73 -9.24 13.42
C TYR A 58 20.24 -9.35 14.86
N GLN A 59 20.34 -8.21 15.56
CA GLN A 59 20.87 -8.11 16.93
C GLN A 59 19.88 -7.43 17.90
N SER A 60 18.58 -7.42 17.59
CA SER A 60 17.56 -6.74 18.38
C SER A 60 16.64 -7.72 19.12
N LEU A 61 15.48 -7.26 19.57
CA LEU A 61 14.53 -8.01 20.41
C LEU A 61 14.17 -9.38 19.79
N PRO A 62 14.10 -10.45 20.60
CA PRO A 62 13.69 -11.75 20.10
C PRO A 62 12.23 -11.70 19.62
N TYR A 63 11.90 -12.46 18.57
CA TYR A 63 10.59 -12.45 17.91
C TYR A 63 9.41 -12.58 18.88
N ARG A 64 9.49 -13.51 19.85
CA ARG A 64 8.45 -13.67 20.89
C ARG A 64 8.21 -12.37 21.66
N ARG A 65 9.27 -11.65 22.02
CA ARG A 65 9.15 -10.40 22.79
C ARG A 65 8.50 -9.30 21.95
N VAL A 66 8.80 -9.24 20.65
CA VAL A 66 8.14 -8.32 19.72
C VAL A 66 6.62 -8.58 19.67
N LEU A 67 6.21 -9.85 19.61
CA LEU A 67 4.78 -10.22 19.62
C LEU A 67 4.09 -9.87 20.94
N GLU A 68 4.75 -10.11 22.08
CA GLU A 68 4.22 -9.72 23.40
C GLU A 68 3.99 -8.20 23.48
N ILE A 69 4.98 -7.40 23.04
CA ILE A 69 4.85 -5.95 23.00
C ILE A 69 3.69 -5.52 22.09
N TYR A 70 3.58 -6.14 20.91
CA TYR A 70 2.48 -5.85 19.99
C TYR A 70 1.12 -6.10 20.65
N GLN A 71 0.95 -7.24 21.32
CA GLN A 71 -0.31 -7.62 21.98
C GLN A 71 -0.66 -6.74 23.19
N GLN A 72 0.35 -6.30 23.95
CA GLN A 72 0.14 -5.60 25.22
C GLN A 72 0.14 -4.08 25.09
N HIS A 73 0.83 -3.54 24.08
CA HIS A 73 1.16 -2.11 24.04
C HIS A 73 0.83 -1.42 22.72
N LEU A 74 0.48 -2.16 21.66
CA LEU A 74 0.15 -1.57 20.36
C LEU A 74 -1.32 -1.74 20.02
N SER A 75 -1.83 -0.82 19.20
CA SER A 75 -3.22 -0.83 18.75
C SER A 75 -3.51 -2.08 17.92
N PRO A 76 -4.62 -2.79 18.16
CA PRO A 76 -5.00 -3.98 17.38
C PRO A 76 -5.48 -3.65 15.96
N MET A 77 -5.50 -2.36 15.58
CA MET A 77 -5.98 -1.90 14.27
C MET A 77 -5.07 -2.35 13.10
N GLN A 78 -3.81 -2.69 13.37
CA GLN A 78 -2.89 -3.18 12.33
C GLN A 78 -2.98 -4.70 12.19
N THR A 79 -3.85 -5.19 11.31
CA THR A 79 -3.89 -6.64 11.05
C THR A 79 -2.66 -7.06 10.24
N ALA A 80 -1.90 -8.02 10.76
CA ALA A 80 -0.84 -8.66 10.00
C ALA A 80 -1.44 -9.44 8.82
N TYR A 81 -0.88 -9.24 7.62
CA TYR A 81 -1.32 -9.96 6.41
C TYR A 81 -1.02 -11.46 6.45
N PHE A 82 -0.05 -11.87 7.27
CA PHE A 82 0.35 -13.27 7.42
C PHE A 82 -0.06 -13.81 8.79
N PRO A 83 -0.48 -15.08 8.89
CA PRO A 83 -0.79 -15.71 10.18
C PRO A 83 0.36 -15.64 11.19
N GLN A 84 1.58 -15.75 10.69
CA GLN A 84 2.80 -15.43 11.43
C GLN A 84 3.34 -14.10 10.88
N PRO A 85 3.24 -13.00 11.63
CA PRO A 85 3.74 -11.70 11.18
C PRO A 85 5.23 -11.78 10.81
N LEU A 86 5.61 -11.20 9.67
CA LEU A 86 7.01 -11.12 9.27
C LEU A 86 7.71 -10.05 10.12
N LEU A 87 8.76 -10.45 10.84
CA LEU A 87 9.67 -9.52 11.51
C LEU A 87 10.80 -9.18 10.55
N LEU A 88 10.55 -8.16 9.73
CA LEU A 88 11.52 -7.59 8.81
C LEU A 88 12.50 -6.69 9.58
N HIS A 89 13.79 -6.81 9.30
CA HIS A 89 14.82 -6.00 9.97
C HIS A 89 15.64 -5.14 9.03
N GLN A 90 15.69 -5.49 7.74
CA GLN A 90 16.47 -4.74 6.75
C GLN A 90 15.82 -4.79 5.39
N GLY A 91 15.94 -3.70 4.64
CA GLY A 91 15.53 -3.61 3.25
C GLY A 91 16.67 -3.06 2.39
N HIS A 92 16.75 -3.51 1.14
CA HIS A 92 17.71 -3.03 0.16
C HIS A 92 17.13 -3.14 -1.25
N MET A 93 16.92 -2.01 -1.91
CA MET A 93 16.28 -1.93 -3.23
C MET A 93 14.95 -2.71 -3.24
N GLU A 94 14.74 -3.68 -4.12
CA GLU A 94 13.54 -4.51 -4.17
C GLU A 94 13.46 -5.61 -3.08
N TRP A 95 14.47 -5.72 -2.21
CA TRP A 95 14.62 -6.81 -1.26
C TRP A 95 14.27 -6.43 0.17
N LEU A 96 13.68 -7.39 0.88
CA LEU A 96 13.43 -7.37 2.31
C LEU A 96 14.08 -8.60 2.97
N PHE A 97 14.56 -8.43 4.19
CA PHE A 97 15.20 -9.47 4.98
C PHE A 97 14.55 -9.56 6.37
N ASP A 98 14.21 -10.78 6.79
CA ASP A 98 13.67 -11.03 8.13
C ASP A 98 14.76 -11.33 9.16
N HIS A 99 14.36 -11.30 10.44
CA HIS A 99 15.25 -11.55 11.56
C HIS A 99 15.96 -12.92 11.56
N GLU A 100 15.50 -13.89 10.77
CA GLU A 100 16.14 -15.21 10.60
C GLU A 100 17.14 -15.23 9.43
N GLY A 101 17.21 -14.15 8.65
CA GLY A 101 18.03 -14.01 7.45
C GLY A 101 17.36 -14.47 6.16
N ASN A 102 16.06 -14.75 6.19
CA ASN A 102 15.31 -15.09 4.98
C ASN A 102 15.14 -13.83 4.11
N ARG A 103 15.23 -14.02 2.79
CA ARG A 103 15.13 -12.95 1.79
C ARG A 103 13.78 -13.00 1.04
N TYR A 104 13.18 -11.83 0.85
CA TYR A 104 11.90 -11.65 0.18
C TYR A 104 12.02 -10.61 -0.95
N LEU A 105 11.41 -10.91 -2.10
CA LEU A 105 11.21 -9.92 -3.17
C LEU A 105 9.93 -9.14 -2.86
N ASP A 106 10.04 -7.83 -2.71
CA ASP A 106 8.95 -6.98 -2.24
C ASP A 106 8.03 -6.51 -3.37
N PHE A 107 6.98 -7.29 -3.64
CA PHE A 107 5.89 -6.88 -4.54
C PHE A 107 4.80 -6.04 -3.86
N PHE A 108 4.92 -5.76 -2.56
CA PHE A 108 3.94 -4.96 -1.82
C PHE A 108 4.41 -3.51 -1.64
N SER A 109 5.73 -3.30 -1.53
CA SER A 109 6.39 -2.00 -1.49
C SER A 109 5.81 -1.10 -0.40
N GLY A 110 5.70 -1.64 0.82
CA GLY A 110 4.88 -1.04 1.88
C GLY A 110 3.40 -1.19 1.53
N ILE A 111 2.64 -0.11 1.46
CA ILE A 111 1.30 -0.12 0.85
C ILE A 111 1.41 0.64 -0.47
N VAL A 112 2.18 0.07 -1.41
CA VAL A 112 2.46 0.67 -2.72
C VAL A 112 3.08 2.08 -2.62
N THR A 113 3.92 2.31 -1.59
CA THR A 113 4.53 3.63 -1.32
C THR A 113 6.02 3.69 -1.62
N ILE A 114 6.68 2.55 -1.77
CA ILE A 114 8.13 2.48 -1.98
C ILE A 114 8.43 2.32 -3.48
N SER A 115 8.41 3.43 -4.22
CA SER A 115 8.53 3.39 -5.69
C SER A 115 9.96 3.21 -6.23
N VAL A 116 10.99 3.48 -5.42
CA VAL A 116 12.41 3.42 -5.82
C VAL A 116 13.19 2.34 -5.06
N GLY A 117 12.49 1.44 -4.37
CA GLY A 117 13.11 0.43 -3.52
C GLY A 117 13.55 0.97 -2.14
N HIS A 118 13.80 0.02 -1.25
CA HIS A 118 14.24 0.24 0.13
C HIS A 118 15.66 0.82 0.20
N CYS A 119 15.86 1.81 1.06
CA CYS A 119 17.20 2.38 1.32
C CYS A 119 17.99 2.77 0.06
N HIS A 120 17.30 3.26 -1.00
CA HIS A 120 17.93 3.60 -2.28
C HIS A 120 19.13 4.55 -2.07
N PRO A 121 20.36 4.22 -2.52
CA PRO A 121 21.59 4.93 -2.15
C PRO A 121 21.54 6.44 -2.42
N LYS A 122 20.99 6.85 -3.57
CA LYS A 122 20.82 8.27 -3.92
C LYS A 122 19.90 9.03 -2.97
N VAL A 123 18.79 8.41 -2.55
CA VAL A 123 17.80 9.04 -1.66
C VAL A 123 18.37 9.10 -0.24
N ASN A 124 18.97 7.99 0.22
CA ASN A 124 19.55 7.91 1.56
C ASN A 124 20.71 8.90 1.73
N ALA A 125 21.60 9.03 0.74
CA ALA A 125 22.69 10.00 0.77
C ALA A 125 22.18 11.45 0.80
N ALA A 126 21.15 11.78 0.00
CA ALA A 126 20.55 13.11 -0.01
C ALA A 126 19.87 13.45 1.33
N ALA A 127 19.10 12.51 1.89
CA ALA A 127 18.45 12.65 3.18
C ALA A 127 19.47 12.82 4.31
N GLY A 128 20.51 11.97 4.37
CA GLY A 128 21.57 12.06 5.37
C GLY A 128 22.33 13.39 5.31
N LYS A 129 22.64 13.88 4.11
CA LYS A 129 23.27 15.21 3.93
C LYS A 129 22.38 16.34 4.46
N GLN A 130 21.07 16.29 4.21
CA GLN A 130 20.15 17.30 4.71
C GLN A 130 19.99 17.22 6.23
N LEU A 131 19.82 16.02 6.79
CA LEU A 131 19.67 15.80 8.23
C LEU A 131 20.91 16.25 9.02
N GLY A 132 22.11 16.05 8.46
CA GLY A 132 23.36 16.55 9.04
C GLY A 132 23.56 18.07 8.95
N ARG A 133 22.65 18.80 8.28
CA ARG A 133 22.75 20.25 8.04
C ARG A 133 21.58 21.04 8.62
N LEU A 134 20.35 20.66 8.28
CA LEU A 134 19.12 21.33 8.70
C LEU A 134 17.95 20.34 8.60
N TRP A 135 17.42 19.90 9.75
CA TRP A 135 16.35 18.91 9.79
C TRP A 135 14.97 19.55 9.56
N HIS A 136 14.47 20.35 10.51
CA HIS A 136 13.10 20.88 10.45
C HIS A 136 13.06 22.38 10.71
N THR A 137 12.31 23.07 9.87
CA THR A 137 11.92 24.47 10.05
C THR A 137 10.43 24.59 9.72
N SER A 138 9.72 25.48 10.41
CA SER A 138 8.35 25.82 10.03
C SER A 138 8.34 26.63 8.73
N ALA A 139 7.19 26.71 8.07
CA ALA A 139 7.04 27.42 6.78
C ALA A 139 7.32 28.93 6.85
N VAL A 140 7.46 29.50 8.05
CA VAL A 140 7.83 30.92 8.22
C VAL A 140 9.32 31.18 7.92
N PHE A 141 10.15 30.13 7.92
CA PHE A 141 11.56 30.20 7.58
C PHE A 141 11.80 29.56 6.22
N PHE A 142 12.54 30.27 5.36
CA PHE A 142 12.80 29.80 4.00
C PHE A 142 14.12 29.04 3.89
N HIS A 143 14.09 27.99 3.07
CA HIS A 143 15.26 27.24 2.65
C HIS A 143 15.07 26.79 1.19
N PRO A 144 16.14 26.63 0.40
CA PRO A 144 16.03 26.45 -1.05
C PRO A 144 15.36 25.12 -1.48
N GLN A 145 15.51 24.06 -0.68
CA GLN A 145 15.12 22.69 -1.07
C GLN A 145 13.63 22.55 -1.43
N ILE A 146 12.74 23.21 -0.69
CA ILE A 146 11.28 23.16 -0.98
C ILE A 146 10.96 23.92 -2.29
N HIS A 147 11.66 25.01 -2.57
CA HIS A 147 11.47 25.82 -3.78
C HIS A 147 11.97 25.09 -5.02
N GLU A 148 13.17 24.50 -4.96
CA GLU A 148 13.71 23.65 -6.04
C GLU A 148 12.81 22.44 -6.32
N TYR A 149 12.22 21.85 -5.26
CA TYR A 149 11.29 20.74 -5.41
C TYR A 149 9.97 21.19 -6.06
N ALA A 150 9.41 22.31 -5.63
CA ALA A 150 8.19 22.87 -6.21
C ALA A 150 8.37 23.22 -7.69
N GLU A 151 9.50 23.82 -8.08
CA GLU A 151 9.84 24.11 -9.48
C GLU A 151 9.88 22.82 -10.31
N LYS A 152 10.66 21.82 -9.89
CA LYS A 152 10.78 20.52 -10.58
C LYS A 152 9.45 19.79 -10.67
N LEU A 153 8.65 19.81 -9.61
CA LEU A 153 7.35 19.14 -9.59
C LEU A 153 6.36 19.85 -10.51
N SER A 154 6.32 21.19 -10.50
CA SER A 154 5.42 21.98 -11.34
C SER A 154 5.68 21.77 -12.83
N ALA A 155 6.95 21.61 -13.23
CA ALA A 155 7.33 21.31 -14.61
C ALA A 155 6.82 19.94 -15.14
N LEU A 156 6.36 19.04 -14.26
CA LEU A 156 5.78 17.74 -14.63
C LEU A 156 4.25 17.78 -14.71
N LEU A 157 3.61 18.87 -14.28
CA LEU A 157 2.16 18.99 -14.27
C LEU A 157 1.65 19.51 -15.63
N PRO A 158 0.46 19.06 -16.08
CA PRO A 158 -0.16 19.63 -17.27
C PRO A 158 -0.65 21.06 -16.99
N GLU A 159 -0.54 21.95 -17.97
CA GLU A 159 -1.18 23.27 -17.92
C GLU A 159 -2.70 23.11 -17.71
N PRO A 160 -3.36 23.95 -16.88
CA PRO A 160 -2.85 25.16 -16.21
C PRO A 160 -2.33 24.94 -14.77
N LEU A 161 -2.02 23.70 -14.37
CA LEU A 161 -1.69 23.36 -12.97
C LEU A 161 -0.28 23.83 -12.61
N LYS A 162 -0.18 24.86 -11.77
CA LYS A 162 1.10 25.50 -11.41
C LYS A 162 1.33 25.76 -9.92
N VAL A 163 0.30 25.58 -9.08
CA VAL A 163 0.39 25.84 -7.63
C VAL A 163 0.39 24.52 -6.89
N ILE A 164 1.38 24.32 -6.02
CA ILE A 164 1.57 23.10 -5.24
C ILE A 164 1.42 23.42 -3.76
N PHE A 165 0.56 22.67 -3.08
CA PHE A 165 0.47 22.67 -1.62
C PHE A 165 0.98 21.32 -1.11
N LEU A 166 2.06 21.32 -0.33
CA LEU A 166 2.64 20.10 0.22
C LEU A 166 1.98 19.73 1.55
N THR A 167 1.63 18.46 1.70
CA THR A 167 1.06 17.87 2.92
C THR A 167 1.90 16.67 3.37
N ASN A 168 1.66 16.19 4.58
CA ASN A 168 2.41 15.05 5.14
C ASN A 168 1.81 13.69 4.76
N SER A 169 0.57 13.68 4.27
CA SER A 169 -0.12 12.44 3.90
C SER A 169 -1.12 12.64 2.77
N GLY A 170 -1.52 11.52 2.14
CA GLY A 170 -2.61 11.50 1.17
C GLY A 170 -3.97 11.88 1.76
N SER A 171 -4.21 11.58 3.04
CA SER A 171 -5.42 12.03 3.75
C SER A 171 -5.49 13.54 3.84
N GLU A 172 -4.41 14.20 4.29
CA GLU A 172 -4.34 15.66 4.36
C GLU A 172 -4.48 16.31 2.97
N ALA A 173 -3.87 15.70 1.94
CA ALA A 173 -4.01 16.17 0.57
C ALA A 173 -5.48 16.13 0.10
N ASN A 174 -6.18 15.04 0.38
CA ASN A 174 -7.60 14.89 0.02
C ASN A 174 -8.51 15.79 0.88
N ASP A 175 -8.23 15.95 2.18
CA ASP A 175 -8.95 16.92 3.03
C ASP A 175 -8.84 18.34 2.47
N LEU A 176 -7.63 18.76 2.07
CA LEU A 176 -7.41 20.07 1.47
C LEU A 176 -8.12 20.17 0.11
N ALA A 177 -8.07 19.13 -0.72
CA ALA A 177 -8.78 19.09 -1.99
C ALA A 177 -10.30 19.26 -1.81
N MET A 178 -10.89 18.57 -0.82
CA MET A 178 -12.30 18.74 -0.46
C MET A 178 -12.59 20.17 -0.01
N LEU A 179 -11.75 20.75 0.85
CA LEU A 179 -11.89 22.14 1.31
C LEU A 179 -11.86 23.12 0.14
N MET A 180 -10.88 23.00 -0.75
CA MET A 180 -10.75 23.87 -1.93
C MET A 180 -11.93 23.73 -2.89
N ALA A 181 -12.38 22.50 -3.16
CA ALA A 181 -13.54 22.24 -4.02
C ALA A 181 -14.82 22.86 -3.48
N ARG A 182 -15.06 22.74 -2.16
CA ARG A 182 -16.19 23.36 -1.47
C ARG A 182 -16.09 24.88 -1.46
N ALA A 183 -14.89 25.43 -1.20
CA ALA A 183 -14.66 26.87 -1.19
C ALA A 183 -14.90 27.51 -2.57
N HIS A 184 -14.53 26.81 -3.64
CA HIS A 184 -14.74 27.24 -5.02
C HIS A 184 -16.20 27.10 -5.44
N SER A 185 -16.78 25.90 -5.31
CA SER A 185 -18.14 25.60 -5.82
C SER A 185 -19.27 26.11 -4.92
N LYS A 186 -18.99 26.44 -3.66
CA LYS A 186 -19.97 26.69 -2.59
C LYS A 186 -20.93 25.52 -2.32
N ASN A 187 -20.60 24.32 -2.81
CA ASN A 187 -21.36 23.11 -2.58
C ASN A 187 -20.63 22.22 -1.56
N THR A 188 -21.36 21.65 -0.61
CA THR A 188 -20.81 20.74 0.41
C THR A 188 -20.81 19.28 -0.02
N HIS A 189 -21.58 18.92 -1.05
CA HIS A 189 -21.74 17.55 -1.51
C HIS A 189 -20.51 17.06 -2.27
N ILE A 190 -20.06 15.85 -1.94
CA ILE A 190 -18.96 15.17 -2.63
C ILE A 190 -19.39 13.74 -2.95
N ILE A 191 -19.14 13.34 -4.19
CA ILE A 191 -19.46 12.01 -4.72
C ILE A 191 -18.17 11.18 -4.75
N SER A 192 -18.23 9.96 -4.24
CA SER A 192 -17.11 9.00 -4.26
C SER A 192 -17.53 7.64 -4.82
N PHE A 193 -16.61 6.98 -5.52
CA PHE A 193 -16.87 5.67 -6.12
C PHE A 193 -16.85 4.54 -5.08
N ARG A 194 -17.68 3.53 -5.30
CA ARG A 194 -17.57 2.24 -4.61
C ARG A 194 -16.19 1.61 -4.87
N GLY A 195 -15.56 1.08 -3.83
CA GLY A 195 -14.22 0.48 -3.92
C GLY A 195 -13.06 1.47 -3.85
N ALA A 196 -13.33 2.78 -3.81
CA ALA A 196 -12.28 3.79 -3.67
C ALA A 196 -11.74 3.88 -2.24
N TYR A 197 -10.47 4.24 -2.11
CA TYR A 197 -9.81 4.57 -0.84
C TYR A 197 -9.23 5.98 -0.93
N HIS A 198 -9.64 6.87 -0.02
CA HIS A 198 -9.22 8.27 0.00
C HIS A 198 -8.48 8.66 1.28
N GLY A 199 -8.37 7.75 2.24
CA GLY A 199 -7.64 7.96 3.48
C GLY A 199 -8.43 7.62 4.73
N SER A 200 -7.88 7.99 5.87
CA SER A 200 -8.42 7.66 7.20
C SER A 200 -8.69 8.87 8.08
N SER A 201 -8.57 10.10 7.56
CA SER A 201 -9.02 11.30 8.28
C SER A 201 -10.56 11.33 8.31
N PRO A 202 -11.20 12.06 9.24
CA PRO A 202 -12.66 12.05 9.36
C PRO A 202 -13.42 12.35 8.05
N HIS A 203 -12.97 13.29 7.21
CA HIS A 203 -13.65 13.58 5.95
C HIS A 203 -13.31 12.58 4.84
N THR A 204 -12.06 12.13 4.75
CA THR A 204 -11.63 11.18 3.70
C THR A 204 -12.09 9.76 3.96
N HIS A 205 -12.35 9.43 5.21
CA HIS A 205 -12.93 8.16 5.62
C HIS A 205 -14.34 7.98 5.07
N ASP A 206 -15.17 9.03 5.06
CA ASP A 206 -16.52 8.98 4.45
C ASP A 206 -16.49 8.75 2.94
N LEU A 207 -15.44 9.25 2.28
CA LEU A 207 -15.23 9.03 0.85
C LEU A 207 -14.69 7.63 0.56
N SER A 208 -14.11 6.96 1.56
CA SER A 208 -13.53 5.63 1.41
C SER A 208 -14.62 4.55 1.42
N ASN A 209 -14.73 3.83 0.32
CA ASN A 209 -15.78 2.84 0.05
C ASN A 209 -15.23 1.43 -0.21
N VAL A 210 -14.12 1.10 0.42
CA VAL A 210 -13.48 -0.22 0.36
C VAL A 210 -13.60 -0.92 1.71
N GLY A 211 -14.14 -2.15 1.71
CA GLY A 211 -14.64 -2.83 2.91
C GLY A 211 -13.70 -2.82 4.13
N PRO A 212 -12.47 -3.37 4.03
CA PRO A 212 -11.54 -3.42 5.16
C PRO A 212 -11.13 -2.06 5.73
N PHE A 213 -11.25 -0.97 4.95
CA PHE A 213 -10.86 0.37 5.36
C PHE A 213 -12.07 1.29 5.64
N LYS A 214 -13.30 0.80 5.45
CA LYS A 214 -14.53 1.51 5.80
C LYS A 214 -15.00 1.07 7.18
N MET A 215 -14.51 1.75 8.20
CA MET A 215 -15.04 1.61 9.56
C MET A 215 -16.46 2.20 9.64
N THR A 216 -17.32 1.64 10.47
CA THR A 216 -18.64 2.23 10.73
C THR A 216 -18.51 3.28 11.82
N LEU A 217 -18.21 4.53 11.42
CA LEU A 217 -18.14 5.69 12.31
C LEU A 217 -19.18 6.74 11.89
N PRO A 218 -19.59 7.66 12.80
CA PRO A 218 -20.41 8.79 12.43
C PRO A 218 -19.70 9.61 11.34
N GLY A 219 -20.36 9.77 10.19
CA GLY A 219 -19.77 10.45 9.05
C GLY A 219 -19.83 11.97 9.14
N GLY A 220 -18.97 12.61 8.36
CA GLY A 220 -18.95 14.04 8.09
C GLY A 220 -20.08 14.49 7.16
N VAL A 221 -20.30 15.81 7.14
CA VAL A 221 -21.42 16.43 6.44
C VAL A 221 -21.26 16.32 4.91
N GLY A 222 -22.31 15.83 4.23
CA GLY A 222 -22.47 15.94 2.78
C GLY A 222 -21.74 14.90 1.92
N CYS A 223 -21.20 13.84 2.51
CA CYS A 223 -20.54 12.76 1.75
C CYS A 223 -21.56 11.72 1.29
N GLN A 224 -21.58 11.40 -0.01
CA GLN A 224 -22.43 10.35 -0.58
C GLN A 224 -21.60 9.32 -1.34
N SER A 225 -21.74 8.05 -0.95
CA SER A 225 -21.19 6.91 -1.69
C SER A 225 -22.16 6.53 -2.81
N VAL A 226 -21.69 6.51 -4.05
CA VAL A 226 -22.50 6.05 -5.18
C VAL A 226 -22.02 4.68 -5.67
N SER A 227 -22.97 3.80 -5.96
CA SER A 227 -22.71 2.55 -6.68
C SER A 227 -23.19 2.74 -8.12
N PHE A 228 -22.28 3.13 -9.01
CA PHE A 228 -22.53 3.05 -10.45
C PHE A 228 -21.83 1.78 -10.97
N GLU A 229 -22.58 0.85 -11.55
CA GLU A 229 -22.01 -0.18 -12.44
C GLU A 229 -21.63 0.50 -13.75
N ILE A 230 -20.43 1.06 -13.82
CA ILE A 230 -19.89 1.64 -15.05
C ILE A 230 -19.20 0.50 -15.82
N PHE A 231 -19.84 0.00 -16.87
CA PHE A 231 -19.14 -0.68 -17.96
C PHE A 231 -18.19 0.33 -18.60
N PHE A 232 -16.89 0.23 -18.29
CA PHE A 232 -15.87 1.10 -18.86
C PHE A 232 -15.77 0.86 -20.37
N VAL A 233 -16.12 1.88 -21.17
CA VAL A 233 -15.50 2.11 -22.49
C VAL A 233 -14.50 3.22 -22.27
N LEU A 234 -13.22 2.83 -22.21
CA LEU A 234 -12.08 3.72 -22.08
C LEU A 234 -11.92 4.54 -23.37
N PHE A 235 -11.99 5.86 -23.28
CA PHE A 235 -11.32 6.73 -24.26
C PHE A 235 -10.15 7.40 -23.54
N LEU A 236 -8.96 7.13 -24.08
CA LEU A 236 -7.71 7.84 -23.81
C LEU A 236 -7.79 9.27 -24.33
#